data_AF-A0A7J9QIP9-F1
#
_entry.id   AF-A0A7J9QIP9-F1
#
_cell.length_a   1.000
_cell.length_b   1.000
_cell.length_c   1.000
_cell.angle_alpha   90.00
_cell.angle_beta   90.00
_cell.angle_gamma   90.00
#
_symmetry.space_group_name_H-M   'P 1'
#
loop_
_entity.id
_entity.type
_entity.pdbx_description
1 polymer ?
#
loop_
_entity_poly.entity_id
_entity_poly.type
_entity_poly.pdbx_seq_one_letter_code
_entity_poly.pdbx_strand_id
1 'polypeptide(L)'
;MGKKDKKEEQKPKKNNLKAFLKKRAPLYLAGIALIVISANGVLSEKHLDNFLIDLSEEEQIVVDILMQYNGPNESGLNVKDAIENKINEEYPNMKIFDDRNTRIHVVVTNISSEEYQVILNFKSDKGNDINYDWNVNIDSKEIKSNNPESKYIINLVDFYD
;
A
#
# COMPACT_ATOMS: atom_id res chain seq x y z
N MET A 1 4.98 -18.88 -83.28
CA MET A 1 5.79 -19.34 -82.13
C MET A 1 5.61 -18.32 -81.02
N GLY A 2 5.00 -18.54 -79.86
CA GLY A 2 4.72 -19.78 -79.14
C GLY A 2 5.74 -19.98 -78.02
N LYS A 3 5.52 -19.35 -76.85
CA LYS A 3 5.57 -19.98 -75.51
C LYS A 3 5.21 -18.97 -74.40
N LYS A 4 4.29 -19.40 -73.55
CA LYS A 4 3.81 -18.73 -72.33
C LYS A 4 4.81 -19.02 -71.22
N ASP A 5 5.37 -17.99 -70.59
CA ASP A 5 6.11 -18.17 -69.34
C ASP A 5 5.15 -18.07 -68.14
N LYS A 6 5.18 -19.13 -67.34
CA LYS A 6 4.30 -19.41 -66.21
C LYS A 6 4.59 -18.45 -65.05
N LYS A 7 3.50 -18.00 -64.41
CA LYS A 7 3.49 -17.46 -63.04
C LYS A 7 4.28 -18.35 -62.08
N GLU A 8 5.24 -17.76 -61.37
CA GLU A 8 5.57 -18.19 -60.01
C GLU A 8 5.06 -17.11 -59.05
N GLU A 9 3.84 -17.31 -58.56
CA GLU A 9 3.32 -16.61 -57.39
C GLU A 9 4.17 -17.00 -56.18
N GLN A 10 5.06 -16.10 -55.73
CA GLN A 10 5.69 -16.22 -54.42
C GLN A 10 4.58 -16.10 -53.36
N LYS A 11 4.11 -17.25 -52.85
CA LYS A 11 3.21 -17.29 -51.70
C LYS A 11 3.84 -16.55 -50.52
N PRO A 12 3.11 -15.63 -49.86
CA PRO A 12 3.65 -14.94 -48.70
C PRO A 12 3.90 -15.95 -47.57
N LYS A 13 5.09 -15.93 -46.97
CA LYS A 13 5.47 -16.69 -45.76
C LYS A 13 4.64 -16.21 -44.56
N LYS A 14 3.35 -16.51 -44.53
CA LYS A 14 2.49 -16.35 -43.36
C LYS A 14 2.25 -17.74 -42.81
N ASN A 15 2.84 -18.05 -41.64
CA ASN A 15 2.35 -19.03 -40.62
C ASN A 15 3.44 -19.63 -39.72
N ASN A 16 4.73 -19.31 -39.91
CA ASN A 16 5.80 -19.92 -39.09
C ASN A 16 5.69 -19.56 -37.59
N LEU A 17 5.32 -18.32 -37.25
CA LEU A 17 5.14 -17.90 -35.86
C LEU A 17 3.94 -18.61 -35.19
N LYS A 18 2.81 -18.74 -35.90
CA LYS A 18 1.60 -19.39 -35.38
C LYS A 18 1.81 -20.90 -35.16
N ALA A 19 2.52 -21.55 -36.08
CA ALA A 19 2.90 -22.96 -35.95
C ALA A 19 3.92 -23.20 -34.83
N PHE A 20 4.83 -22.26 -34.64
CA PHE A 20 5.84 -22.29 -33.57
C PHE A 20 5.23 -22.06 -32.18
N LEU A 21 4.36 -21.06 -32.04
CA LEU A 21 3.58 -20.80 -30.82
C LEU A 21 2.72 -22.01 -30.44
N LYS A 22 2.05 -22.66 -31.41
CA LYS A 22 1.20 -23.83 -31.16
C LYS A 22 2.00 -25.06 -30.69
N LYS A 23 3.22 -25.27 -31.20
CA LYS A 23 4.05 -26.44 -30.84
C LYS A 23 4.63 -26.40 -29.42
N ARG A 24 4.84 -25.21 -28.87
CA ARG A 24 5.39 -25.01 -27.51
C ARG A 24 4.44 -24.23 -26.61
N ALA A 25 3.16 -24.15 -27.00
CA ALA A 25 2.11 -23.41 -26.29
C ALA A 25 2.07 -23.71 -24.79
N PRO A 26 2.23 -24.97 -24.32
CA PRO A 26 2.24 -25.27 -22.89
C PRO A 26 3.42 -24.62 -22.14
N LEU A 27 4.61 -24.60 -22.73
CA LEU A 27 5.81 -23.97 -22.16
C LEU A 27 5.72 -22.44 -22.14
N TYR A 28 5.15 -21.84 -23.20
CA TYR A 28 4.92 -20.39 -23.23
C TYR A 28 3.85 -19.96 -22.23
N LEU A 29 2.77 -20.73 -22.10
CA LEU A 29 1.72 -20.44 -21.13
C LEU A 29 2.25 -20.57 -19.70
N ALA A 30 3.07 -21.60 -19.43
CA ALA A 30 3.76 -21.76 -18.15
C ALA A 30 4.73 -20.60 -17.86
N GLY A 31 5.50 -20.15 -18.86
CA GLY A 31 6.39 -19.00 -18.72
C GLY A 31 5.63 -17.69 -18.46
N ILE A 32 4.52 -17.45 -19.17
CA ILE A 32 3.66 -16.27 -18.95
C ILE A 32 3.01 -16.34 -17.56
N ALA A 33 2.52 -17.50 -17.14
CA ALA A 33 1.97 -17.70 -15.80
C ALA A 33 3.01 -17.46 -14.71
N LEU A 34 4.25 -17.92 -14.89
CA LEU A 34 5.34 -17.71 -13.95
C LEU A 34 5.73 -16.22 -13.86
N ILE A 35 5.74 -15.51 -14.99
CA ILE A 35 5.94 -14.04 -15.02
C ILE A 35 4.81 -13.34 -14.26
N VAL A 36 3.54 -13.69 -14.50
CA VAL A 36 2.38 -13.10 -13.82
C VAL A 36 2.40 -13.37 -12.31
N ILE A 37 2.73 -14.60 -11.89
CA ILE A 37 2.86 -14.97 -10.46
C ILE A 37 4.03 -14.20 -9.83
N SER A 38 5.17 -14.11 -10.52
CA SER A 38 6.34 -13.38 -10.02
C SER A 38 6.12 -11.87 -9.92
N ALA A 39 5.33 -11.28 -10.83
CA ALA A 39 4.95 -9.88 -10.79
C ALA A 39 4.08 -9.55 -9.56
N ASN A 40 3.17 -10.45 -9.19
CA ASN A 40 2.34 -10.28 -7.99
C ASN A 40 3.12 -10.53 -6.69
N GLY A 41 4.13 -11.40 -6.70
CA GLY A 41 4.91 -11.76 -5.51
C GLY A 41 6.10 -10.83 -5.19
N VAL A 42 6.59 -10.04 -6.15
CA VAL A 42 7.83 -9.25 -6.02
C VAL A 42 7.58 -7.73 -5.92
N LEU A 43 6.36 -7.23 -6.15
CA LEU A 43 6.14 -5.82 -6.44
C LEU A 43 5.03 -5.09 -5.67
N SER A 44 4.51 -5.64 -4.57
CA SER A 44 3.64 -4.82 -3.69
C SER A 44 4.54 -3.98 -2.79
N GLU A 45 4.58 -2.66 -3.02
CA GLU A 45 5.22 -1.72 -2.11
C GLU A 45 4.58 -1.82 -0.73
N LYS A 46 5.41 -1.74 0.32
CA LYS A 46 4.88 -1.74 1.68
C LYS A 46 4.30 -0.38 2.04
N HIS A 47 3.21 -0.43 2.80
CA HIS A 47 2.47 0.72 3.33
C HIS A 47 2.31 0.58 4.84
N LEU A 48 1.77 1.60 5.51
CA LEU A 48 1.54 1.60 6.95
C LEU A 48 0.70 0.39 7.38
N ASP A 49 -0.34 0.04 6.61
CA ASP A 49 -1.23 -1.09 6.85
C ASP A 49 -0.48 -2.42 7.05
N ASN A 50 0.67 -2.60 6.38
CA ASN A 50 1.46 -3.82 6.50
C ASN A 50 2.13 -3.98 7.88
N PHE A 51 2.14 -2.92 8.69
CA PHE A 51 2.66 -2.93 10.05
C PHE A 51 1.55 -2.91 11.11
N LEU A 52 0.29 -2.68 10.71
CA LEU A 52 -0.88 -2.72 11.59
C LEU A 52 -1.40 -4.15 11.71
N ILE A 53 -0.51 -5.09 12.07
CA ILE A 53 -0.81 -6.53 12.21
C ILE A 53 -0.78 -6.94 13.67
N ASP A 54 -1.32 -8.12 13.98
CA ASP A 54 -1.34 -8.72 15.32
C ASP A 54 -2.16 -7.97 16.37
N LEU A 55 -3.18 -7.21 15.95
CA LEU A 55 -4.18 -6.59 16.83
C LEU A 55 -5.32 -7.58 17.13
N SER A 56 -5.88 -7.53 18.34
CA SER A 56 -7.14 -8.20 18.65
C SER A 56 -8.33 -7.55 17.92
N GLU A 57 -9.48 -8.22 17.86
CA GLU A 57 -10.68 -7.68 17.18
C GLU A 57 -11.09 -6.31 17.72
N GLU A 58 -11.01 -6.12 19.05
CA GLU A 58 -11.35 -4.88 19.71
C GLU A 58 -10.34 -3.76 19.40
N GLU A 59 -9.04 -4.08 19.47
CA GLU A 59 -7.98 -3.13 19.13
C GLU A 59 -8.02 -2.73 17.64
N GLN A 60 -8.37 -3.68 16.77
CA GLN A 60 -8.52 -3.42 15.35
C GLN A 60 -9.64 -2.40 15.09
N ILE A 61 -10.79 -2.53 15.77
CA ILE A 61 -11.88 -1.55 15.65
C ILE A 61 -11.40 -0.15 16.05
N VAL A 62 -10.66 -0.03 17.15
CA VAL A 62 -10.12 1.25 17.63
C VAL A 62 -9.16 1.85 16.61
N VAL A 63 -8.21 1.05 16.11
CA VAL A 63 -7.23 1.49 15.12
C VAL A 63 -7.91 1.84 13.80
N ASP A 64 -8.92 1.10 13.36
CA ASP A 64 -9.69 1.38 12.15
C ASP A 64 -10.44 2.71 12.26
N ILE A 65 -11.07 3.00 13.40
CA ILE A 65 -11.72 4.30 13.66
C ILE A 65 -10.70 5.43 13.50
N LEU A 66 -9.53 5.29 14.10
CA LEU A 66 -8.46 6.29 13.99
C LEU A 66 -7.96 6.45 12.55
N MET A 67 -7.57 5.35 11.90
CA MET A 67 -6.92 5.37 10.59
C MET A 67 -7.86 5.83 9.47
N GLN A 68 -9.16 5.56 9.58
CA GLN A 68 -10.17 5.95 8.60
C GLN A 68 -10.72 7.36 8.83
N TYR A 69 -10.42 8.00 9.96
CA TYR A 69 -10.85 9.37 10.22
C TYR A 69 -10.32 10.31 9.14
N ASN A 70 -11.23 11.02 8.48
CA ASN A 70 -10.98 11.87 7.31
C ASN A 70 -11.52 13.29 7.50
N GLY A 71 -11.51 13.76 8.75
CA GLY A 71 -11.91 15.11 9.12
C GLY A 71 -13.43 15.33 9.16
N PRO A 72 -13.88 16.52 9.58
CA PRO A 72 -15.29 16.84 9.76
C PRO A 72 -16.07 16.94 8.44
N ASN A 73 -15.38 17.12 7.31
CA ASN A 73 -15.99 17.24 5.99
C ASN A 73 -16.25 15.87 5.34
N GLU A 74 -15.79 14.77 5.95
CA GLU A 74 -15.92 13.38 5.46
C GLU A 74 -15.40 13.16 4.03
N SER A 75 -14.59 14.07 3.51
CA SER A 75 -14.01 14.02 2.18
C SER A 75 -12.60 14.59 2.24
N GLY A 76 -11.59 13.77 1.96
CA GLY A 76 -10.20 14.24 1.97
C GLY A 76 -9.20 13.19 2.43
N LEU A 77 -8.07 13.69 2.92
CA LEU A 77 -6.97 12.92 3.49
C LEU A 77 -7.41 12.28 4.80
N ASN A 78 -7.21 10.97 4.96
CA ASN A 78 -7.42 10.31 6.25
C ASN A 78 -6.14 10.27 7.10
N VAL A 79 -6.27 9.93 8.38
CA VAL A 79 -5.14 9.84 9.32
C VAL A 79 -4.05 8.90 8.83
N LYS A 80 -4.41 7.74 8.26
CA LYS A 80 -3.42 6.80 7.72
C LYS A 80 -2.57 7.43 6.63
N ASP A 81 -3.23 7.99 5.62
CA ASP A 81 -2.58 8.62 4.48
C ASP A 81 -1.77 9.85 4.92
N ALA A 82 -2.26 10.60 5.91
CA ALA A 82 -1.53 11.72 6.50
C ALA A 82 -0.22 11.28 7.19
N ILE A 83 -0.25 10.18 7.94
CA ILE A 83 0.95 9.60 8.56
C ILE A 83 1.91 9.09 7.48
N GLU A 84 1.41 8.38 6.47
CA GLU A 84 2.25 7.90 5.35
C GLU A 84 2.92 9.06 4.61
N ASN A 85 2.17 10.11 4.29
CA ASN A 85 2.70 11.31 3.64
C ASN A 85 3.77 11.97 4.50
N LYS A 86 3.49 12.19 5.79
CA LYS A 86 4.45 12.79 6.73
C LYS A 86 5.75 12.00 6.81
N ILE A 87 5.67 10.67 6.91
CA ILE A 87 6.85 9.80 6.91
C ILE A 87 7.59 9.87 5.57
N ASN A 88 6.89 9.80 4.45
CA ASN A 88 7.52 9.87 3.12
C ASN A 88 8.18 11.23 2.86
N GLU A 89 7.62 12.33 3.37
CA GLU A 89 8.21 13.68 3.30
C GLU A 89 9.52 13.80 4.10
N GLU A 90 9.64 13.10 5.22
CA GLU A 90 10.89 13.03 5.98
C GLU A 90 11.96 12.17 5.28
N TYR A 91 11.54 11.25 4.40
CA TYR A 91 12.42 10.31 3.70
C TYR A 91 12.19 10.30 2.17
N PRO A 92 12.27 11.44 1.45
CA PRO A 92 11.74 11.61 0.09
C PRO A 92 12.43 10.79 -1.00
N ASN A 93 13.64 10.31 -0.74
CA ASN A 93 14.45 9.54 -1.70
C ASN A 93 14.52 8.05 -1.35
N MET A 94 13.65 7.57 -0.45
CA MET A 94 13.69 6.20 0.06
C MET A 94 12.29 5.61 0.14
N LYS A 95 12.16 4.33 -0.21
CA LYS A 95 10.97 3.55 0.09
C LYS A 95 11.06 3.08 1.54
N ILE A 96 10.75 3.99 2.46
CA ILE A 96 11.05 3.78 3.88
C ILE A 96 10.29 2.60 4.48
N PHE A 97 9.06 2.34 4.04
CA PHE A 97 8.28 1.17 4.47
C PHE A 97 8.83 -0.16 3.94
N ASP A 98 9.57 -0.15 2.82
CA ASP A 98 10.26 -1.34 2.29
C ASP A 98 11.59 -1.61 3.00
N ASP A 99 12.09 -0.65 3.78
CA ASP A 99 13.37 -0.78 4.45
C ASP A 99 13.31 -1.83 5.59
N ARG A 100 14.28 -2.74 5.60
CA ARG A 100 14.38 -3.82 6.60
C ARG A 100 14.58 -3.33 8.04
N ASN A 101 15.07 -2.10 8.20
CA ASN A 101 15.33 -1.50 9.50
C ASN A 101 14.15 -0.64 9.99
N THR A 102 13.15 -0.40 9.13
CA THR A 102 11.92 0.28 9.52
C THR A 102 11.10 -0.61 10.44
N ARG A 103 10.69 -0.05 11.57
CA ARG A 103 9.86 -0.70 12.56
C ARG A 103 8.73 0.24 12.94
N ILE A 104 7.52 -0.29 12.91
CA ILE A 104 6.34 0.41 13.41
C ILE A 104 5.73 -0.49 14.47
N HIS A 105 5.48 0.09 15.63
CA HIS A 105 4.86 -0.60 16.75
C HIS A 105 3.65 0.18 17.23
N VAL A 106 2.49 -0.47 17.22
CA VAL A 106 1.24 0.07 17.71
C VAL A 106 0.90 -0.59 19.03
N VAL A 107 0.56 0.24 20.02
CA VAL A 107 0.05 -0.19 21.32
C VAL A 107 -1.31 0.43 21.51
N VAL A 108 -2.31 -0.41 21.76
CA VAL A 108 -3.66 0.02 22.11
C VAL A 108 -3.90 -0.29 23.58
N THR A 109 -4.37 0.68 24.34
CA THR A 109 -4.61 0.53 25.78
C THR A 109 -6.02 1.01 26.11
N ASN A 110 -6.83 0.15 26.72
CA ASN A 110 -8.13 0.56 27.24
C ASN A 110 -7.95 1.55 28.41
N ILE A 111 -8.52 2.75 28.28
CA ILE A 111 -8.54 3.77 29.36
C ILE A 111 -9.87 3.65 30.13
N SER A 112 -10.97 3.48 29.42
CA SER A 112 -12.31 3.31 29.98
C SER A 112 -13.20 2.45 29.07
N SER A 113 -14.48 2.27 29.43
CA SER A 113 -15.42 1.49 28.61
C SER A 113 -15.59 1.99 27.18
N GLU A 114 -15.35 3.28 26.95
CA GLU A 114 -15.59 3.92 25.66
C GLU A 114 -14.33 4.56 25.08
N GLU A 115 -13.22 4.63 25.82
CA GLU A 115 -12.01 5.38 25.44
C GLU A 115 -10.77 4.49 25.47
N TYR A 116 -9.99 4.54 24.40
CA TYR A 116 -8.76 3.78 24.20
C TYR A 116 -7.64 4.73 23.82
N GLN A 117 -6.44 4.48 24.34
CA GLN A 117 -5.22 5.12 23.88
C GLN A 117 -4.63 4.32 22.73
N VAL A 118 -4.20 5.00 21.67
CA VAL A 118 -3.43 4.41 20.57
C VAL A 118 -2.09 5.12 20.48
N ILE A 119 -1.01 4.39 20.72
CA ILE A 119 0.36 4.87 20.58
C ILE A 119 0.98 4.19 19.37
N LEU A 120 1.43 4.98 18.39
CA LEU A 120 2.15 4.49 17.21
C LEU A 120 3.59 5.01 17.25
N ASN A 121 4.54 4.08 17.30
CA ASN A 121 5.97 4.40 17.27
C ASN A 121 6.57 3.98 15.93
N PHE A 122 6.97 4.97 15.14
CA PHE A 122 7.78 4.76 13.94
C PHE A 122 9.26 4.91 14.28
N LYS A 123 10.08 3.94 13.86
CA LYS A 123 11.53 3.95 14.05
C LYS A 123 12.25 3.54 12.78
N SER A 124 13.35 4.22 12.49
CA SER A 124 14.27 3.91 11.39
C SER A 124 15.70 4.21 11.82
N ASP A 125 16.69 3.49 11.27
CA ASP A 125 18.11 3.78 11.52
C ASP A 125 18.63 5.00 10.74
N LYS A 126 17.79 5.59 9.88
CA LYS A 126 18.15 6.68 8.97
C LYS A 126 17.60 8.04 9.37
N GLY A 127 16.95 8.16 10.52
CA GLY A 127 16.39 9.42 10.99
C GLY A 127 15.88 9.35 12.41
N ASN A 128 14.97 10.26 12.75
CA ASN A 128 14.43 10.35 14.09
C ASN A 128 13.24 9.40 14.27
N ASP A 129 13.09 8.91 15.49
CA ASP A 129 11.89 8.21 15.91
C ASP A 129 10.72 9.20 15.93
N ILE A 130 9.58 8.81 15.37
CA ILE A 130 8.34 9.57 15.40
C ILE A 130 7.37 8.82 16.30
N ASN A 131 6.82 9.52 17.28
CA ASN A 131 5.84 8.98 18.21
C ASN A 131 4.53 9.72 18.03
N TYR A 132 3.47 8.95 17.85
CA TYR A 132 2.12 9.44 17.90
C TYR A 132 1.35 8.79 19.05
N ASP A 133 0.41 9.55 19.60
CA ASP A 133 -0.35 9.26 20.80
C ASP A 133 -1.72 9.96 20.70
N TRP A 134 -2.77 9.15 20.60
CA TRP A 134 -4.15 9.61 20.54
C TRP A 134 -5.01 8.87 21.55
N ASN A 135 -6.08 9.54 22.01
CA ASN A 135 -7.24 8.88 22.58
C ASN A 135 -8.34 8.79 21.53
N VAL A 136 -8.99 7.63 21.45
CA VAL A 136 -10.08 7.34 20.54
C VAL A 136 -11.29 6.92 21.37
N ASN A 137 -12.41 7.62 21.19
CA ASN A 137 -13.68 7.17 21.74
C ASN A 137 -14.40 6.27 20.72
N ILE A 138 -14.72 5.03 21.10
CA ILE A 138 -15.29 4.04 20.17
C ILE A 138 -16.75 4.32 19.78
N ASP A 139 -17.50 5.00 20.66
CA ASP A 139 -18.92 5.28 20.45
C ASP A 139 -19.13 6.58 19.68
N SER A 140 -18.50 7.67 20.13
CA SER A 140 -18.58 8.99 19.50
C SER A 140 -17.65 9.13 18.30
N LYS A 141 -16.65 8.26 18.15
CA LYS A 141 -15.55 8.36 17.17
C LYS A 141 -14.70 9.62 17.32
N GLU A 142 -14.80 10.31 18.45
CA GLU A 142 -13.98 11.48 18.75
C GLU A 142 -12.52 11.05 18.94
N ILE A 143 -11.59 11.80 18.33
CA ILE A 143 -10.15 11.57 18.43
C ILE A 143 -9.49 12.77 19.10
N LYS A 144 -8.72 12.53 20.16
CA LYS A 144 -7.96 13.55 20.89
C LYS A 144 -6.48 13.27 20.75
N SER A 145 -5.71 14.30 20.40
CA SER A 145 -4.26 14.20 20.28
C SER A 145 -3.57 14.48 21.62
N ASN A 146 -2.70 13.57 22.06
CA ASN A 146 -1.98 13.69 23.34
C ASN A 146 -0.58 14.30 23.19
N ASN A 147 -0.06 14.38 21.95
CA ASN A 147 1.25 14.97 21.67
C ASN A 147 1.24 15.88 20.42
N PRO A 148 2.30 16.70 20.21
CA PRO A 148 2.37 17.64 19.08
C PRO A 148 2.33 16.98 17.70
N GLU A 149 3.00 15.84 17.51
CA GLU A 149 3.03 15.12 16.23
C GLU A 149 1.63 14.61 15.84
N SER A 150 0.91 14.08 16.83
CA SER A 150 -0.47 13.59 16.70
C SER A 150 -1.42 14.72 16.38
N LYS A 151 -1.26 15.84 17.07
CA LYS A 151 -2.05 17.05 16.84
C LYS A 151 -1.82 17.61 15.45
N TYR A 152 -0.57 17.56 14.96
CA TYR A 152 -0.25 17.97 13.61
C TYR A 152 -0.99 17.11 12.58
N ILE A 153 -1.01 15.78 12.74
CA ILE A 153 -1.75 14.88 11.84
C ILE A 153 -3.25 15.16 11.86
N ILE A 154 -3.87 15.28 13.04
CA ILE A 154 -5.32 15.56 13.13
C ILE A 154 -5.66 16.92 12.51
N ASN A 155 -4.86 17.96 12.77
CA ASN A 155 -5.06 19.25 12.11
C ASN A 155 -4.91 19.15 10.59
N LEU A 156 -3.91 18.39 10.10
CA LEU A 156 -3.70 18.22 8.67
C LEU A 156 -4.94 17.59 8.02
N VAL A 157 -5.52 16.58 8.67
CA VAL A 157 -6.74 15.90 8.22
C VAL A 157 -7.97 16.80 8.33
N ASP A 158 -8.17 17.50 9.44
CA ASP A 158 -9.34 18.34 9.69
C ASP A 158 -9.47 19.52 8.73
N PHE A 159 -8.33 20.04 8.25
CA PHE A 159 -8.25 21.21 7.38
C PHE A 159 -7.77 20.85 5.96
N TYR A 160 -7.85 19.58 5.57
CA TYR A 160 -7.57 19.15 4.21
C TYR A 160 -8.78 19.42 3.31
N ASP A 161 -8.61 20.30 2.30
CA ASP A 161 -9.64 20.70 1.32
C ASP A 161 -9.60 19.85 0.04
#